data_AF-A0A1X0QHI9-F1
#
_entry.id   AF-A0A1X0QHI9-F1
#
_cell.length_a   1.000
_cell.length_b   1.000
_cell.length_c   1.000
_cell.angle_alpha   90.00
_cell.angle_beta   90.00
_cell.angle_gamma   90.00
#
_symmetry.space_group_name_H-M   'P 1'
#
loop_
_entity.id
_entity.type
_entity.pdbx_description
1 polymer ?
#
loop_
_entity_poly.entity_id
_entity_poly.type
_entity_poly.pdbx_seq_one_letter_code
_entity_poly.pdbx_strand_id
1 'polypeptide(L)'
;MKKVSWQQIKSESFNLVSVVEESIEINPKDIPSSFSNLTNIIVELRSLKEALLFKKAKQLKKVSITDSDKQIELFDKLNEKIRKVKIEPLGDAKNVLEKNKEILELKTIQKIFRYAIEIENDPEKVLSLLLESEMREDWEFLCNLIYVYLKFGKNDNKTIFLNYSKKVEDKLVNLFKESYENEKYSQCKSAFKALEVLEKEKVLFETFLYFYSPFNKPVNVIGYHTNKIYLDKTINPENNSFHSFFKEVSEVTNKIGSLGTFIFGTSGDFLNFAVGKMYNVYIARALELYLELKIQTYFLLHLKMLLQHFLLLMKK
;
A
#
# COMPACT_ATOMS: atom_id res chain seq x y z
N MET A 1 -52.00 16.26 -29.30
CA MET A 1 -51.19 15.12 -28.81
C MET A 1 -52.08 14.10 -28.11
N LYS A 2 -51.95 12.81 -28.41
CA LYS A 2 -52.54 11.73 -27.59
C LYS A 2 -51.84 11.75 -26.22
N LYS A 3 -52.61 11.79 -25.13
CA LYS A 3 -52.06 11.69 -23.77
C LYS A 3 -51.60 10.25 -23.54
N VAL A 4 -50.29 10.04 -23.44
CA VAL A 4 -49.72 8.74 -23.08
C VAL A 4 -50.01 8.46 -21.61
N SER A 5 -50.69 7.34 -21.33
CA SER A 5 -51.03 6.97 -19.96
C SER A 5 -49.86 6.26 -19.28
N TRP A 6 -49.69 6.47 -17.97
CA TRP A 6 -48.63 5.84 -17.18
C TRP A 6 -48.63 4.29 -17.22
N GLN A 7 -49.75 3.69 -17.58
CA GLN A 7 -49.87 2.23 -17.71
C GLN A 7 -49.23 1.71 -19.01
N GLN A 8 -49.21 2.52 -20.08
CA GLN A 8 -48.59 2.15 -21.37
C GLN A 8 -47.07 2.16 -21.32
N ILE A 9 -46.46 2.94 -20.43
CA ILE A 9 -44.99 3.00 -20.23
C ILE A 9 -44.46 1.75 -19.51
N LYS A 10 -45.33 0.99 -18.83
CA LYS A 10 -44.96 -0.21 -18.05
C LYS A 10 -44.98 -1.52 -18.85
N SER A 11 -45.54 -1.55 -20.06
CA SER A 11 -45.56 -2.77 -20.88
C SER A 11 -44.18 -3.03 -21.48
N GLU A 12 -43.73 -4.30 -21.51
CA GLU A 12 -42.44 -4.72 -22.09
C GLU A 12 -42.27 -4.37 -23.57
N SER A 13 -43.36 -4.05 -24.28
CA SER A 13 -43.39 -3.64 -25.69
C SER A 13 -43.30 -2.12 -25.92
N PHE A 14 -42.97 -1.31 -24.91
CA PHE A 14 -42.92 0.16 -25.05
C PHE A 14 -41.69 0.61 -25.87
N ASN A 15 -41.92 1.10 -27.09
CA ASN A 15 -40.89 1.66 -27.94
C ASN A 15 -40.97 3.21 -27.94
N LEU A 16 -39.91 3.84 -27.47
CA LEU A 16 -39.81 5.30 -27.35
C LEU A 16 -39.65 5.99 -28.71
N VAL A 17 -39.10 5.27 -29.71
CA VAL A 17 -38.90 5.77 -31.08
C VAL A 17 -40.23 5.94 -31.80
N SER A 18 -41.16 4.98 -31.69
CA SER A 18 -42.46 5.05 -32.35
C SER A 18 -43.37 6.17 -31.80
N VAL A 19 -43.25 6.50 -30.51
CA VAL A 19 -44.01 7.62 -29.90
C VAL A 19 -43.49 8.98 -30.40
N VAL A 20 -42.17 9.10 -30.60
CA VAL A 20 -41.54 10.30 -31.14
C VAL A 20 -41.90 10.48 -32.62
N GLU A 21 -41.86 9.40 -33.40
CA GLU A 21 -42.25 9.41 -34.83
C GLU A 21 -43.74 9.75 -35.04
N GLU A 22 -44.64 9.25 -34.18
CA GLU A 22 -46.08 9.60 -34.25
C GLU A 22 -46.39 11.04 -33.78
N SER A 23 -45.47 11.70 -33.07
CA SER A 23 -45.70 13.03 -32.47
C SER A 23 -45.08 14.19 -33.27
N ILE A 24 -44.28 13.91 -34.30
CA ILE A 24 -43.59 14.91 -35.10
C ILE A 24 -44.29 15.02 -36.47
N GLU A 25 -45.26 15.94 -36.59
CA GLU A 25 -45.73 16.43 -37.88
C GLU A 25 -44.88 17.64 -38.30
N ILE A 26 -43.98 17.44 -39.27
CA ILE A 26 -43.24 18.55 -39.88
C ILE A 26 -44.11 19.13 -40.98
N ASN A 27 -44.69 20.31 -40.75
CA ASN A 27 -45.47 21.00 -41.77
C ASN A 27 -44.55 21.88 -42.63
N PRO A 28 -44.31 21.58 -43.93
CA PRO A 28 -43.30 22.26 -44.73
C PRO A 28 -43.59 23.75 -44.99
N LYS A 29 -44.83 24.19 -44.73
CA LYS A 29 -45.29 25.57 -44.95
C LYS A 29 -45.10 26.48 -43.74
N ASP A 30 -44.76 25.94 -42.57
CA ASP A 30 -44.62 26.73 -41.34
C ASP A 30 -43.48 26.19 -40.44
N ILE A 31 -42.26 26.51 -40.88
CA ILE A 31 -41.00 26.10 -40.25
C ILE A 31 -40.83 26.67 -38.82
N PRO A 32 -41.21 27.93 -38.52
CA PRO A 32 -41.08 28.48 -37.17
C PRO A 32 -41.91 27.76 -36.10
N SER A 33 -43.16 27.37 -36.42
CA SER A 33 -44.01 26.63 -35.47
C SER A 33 -43.50 25.20 -35.25
N SER A 34 -42.99 24.56 -36.31
CA SER A 34 -42.33 23.24 -36.22
C SER A 34 -41.07 23.29 -35.36
N PHE A 35 -40.27 24.37 -35.46
CA PHE A 35 -39.08 24.57 -34.62
C PHE A 35 -39.44 24.81 -33.15
N SER A 36 -40.49 25.59 -32.88
CA SER A 36 -41.01 25.80 -31.52
C SER A 36 -41.49 24.47 -30.89
N ASN A 37 -42.20 23.65 -31.65
CA ASN A 37 -42.66 22.33 -31.20
C ASN A 37 -41.49 21.39 -30.88
N LEU A 38 -40.48 21.33 -31.75
CA LEU A 38 -39.26 20.56 -31.49
C LEU A 38 -38.51 21.05 -30.25
N THR A 39 -38.45 22.37 -30.04
CA THR A 39 -37.80 22.95 -28.86
C THR A 39 -38.55 22.57 -27.58
N ASN A 40 -39.89 22.61 -27.60
CA ASN A 40 -40.72 22.19 -26.47
C ASN A 40 -40.55 20.69 -26.17
N ILE A 41 -40.49 19.83 -27.20
CA ILE A 41 -40.21 18.40 -27.02
C ILE A 41 -38.84 18.17 -26.39
N ILE A 42 -37.81 18.93 -26.79
CA ILE A 42 -36.47 18.84 -26.17
C ILE A 42 -36.50 19.25 -24.70
N VAL A 43 -37.28 20.27 -24.33
CA VAL A 43 -37.46 20.69 -22.94
C VAL A 43 -38.16 19.61 -22.12
N GLU A 44 -39.21 18.99 -22.66
CA GLU A 44 -39.90 17.87 -22.01
C GLU A 44 -39.02 16.62 -21.86
N LEU A 45 -38.17 16.33 -22.85
CA LEU A 45 -37.21 15.24 -22.76
C LEU A 45 -36.13 15.50 -21.70
N ARG A 46 -35.72 16.77 -21.51
CA ARG A 46 -34.79 17.16 -20.43
C ARG A 46 -35.43 17.01 -19.06
N SER A 47 -36.68 17.44 -18.89
CA SER A 47 -37.38 17.29 -17.60
C SER A 47 -37.67 15.81 -17.27
N LEU A 48 -37.96 14.97 -18.26
CA LEU A 48 -38.03 13.51 -18.09
C LEU A 48 -36.68 12.90 -17.68
N LYS A 49 -35.57 13.35 -18.28
CA LYS A 49 -34.22 12.92 -17.91
C LYS A 49 -33.90 13.29 -16.46
N GLU A 50 -34.24 14.50 -16.02
CA GLU A 50 -34.07 14.93 -14.63
C GLU A 50 -34.93 14.12 -13.66
N ALA A 51 -36.19 13.85 -14.00
CA ALA A 51 -37.07 12.98 -13.21
C ALA A 51 -36.53 11.55 -13.08
N LEU A 52 -35.94 11.00 -14.16
CA LEU A 52 -35.27 9.70 -14.15
C LEU A 52 -34.00 9.71 -13.29
N LEU A 53 -33.18 10.76 -13.37
CA LEU A 53 -31.99 10.91 -12.53
C LEU A 53 -32.36 11.05 -11.04
N PHE A 54 -33.42 11.80 -10.72
CA PHE A 54 -33.95 11.91 -9.37
C PHE A 54 -34.47 10.56 -8.85
N LYS A 55 -35.19 9.80 -9.68
CA LYS A 55 -35.67 8.45 -9.32
C LYS A 55 -34.50 7.46 -9.14
N LYS A 56 -33.46 7.52 -9.97
CA LYS A 56 -32.22 6.74 -9.83
C LYS A 56 -31.50 7.08 -8.52
N ALA A 57 -31.38 8.36 -8.17
CA ALA A 57 -30.80 8.80 -6.90
C ALA A 57 -31.63 8.35 -5.69
N LYS A 58 -32.97 8.38 -5.79
CA LYS A 58 -33.89 7.89 -4.76
C LYS A 58 -33.84 6.36 -4.59
N GLN A 59 -33.66 5.62 -5.68
CA GLN A 59 -33.43 4.16 -5.63
C GLN A 59 -32.07 3.82 -5.05
N LEU A 60 -30.99 4.51 -5.44
CA LEU A 60 -29.66 4.32 -4.86
C LEU A 60 -29.65 4.57 -3.34
N LYS A 61 -30.32 5.65 -2.88
CA LYS A 61 -30.50 5.90 -1.44
C LYS A 61 -31.35 4.83 -0.74
N LYS A 62 -32.39 4.30 -1.39
CA LYS A 62 -33.20 3.20 -0.82
C LYS A 62 -32.39 1.90 -0.74
N VAL A 63 -31.63 1.54 -1.77
CA VAL A 63 -30.79 0.33 -1.79
C VAL A 63 -29.68 0.41 -0.74
N SER A 64 -29.01 1.56 -0.60
CA SER A 64 -27.96 1.73 0.42
C SER A 64 -28.48 1.65 1.87
N ILE A 65 -29.74 2.04 2.11
CA ILE A 65 -30.36 1.99 3.45
C ILE A 65 -30.97 0.60 3.71
N THR A 66 -31.60 -0.04 2.72
CA THR A 66 -32.20 -1.38 2.92
C THR A 66 -31.18 -2.51 3.00
N ASP A 67 -30.01 -2.40 2.36
CA ASP A 67 -28.95 -3.39 2.53
C ASP A 67 -28.20 -3.22 3.87
N SER A 68 -28.01 -1.99 4.36
CA SER A 68 -27.43 -1.80 5.70
C SER A 68 -28.38 -2.27 6.81
N ASP A 69 -29.67 -1.97 6.71
CA ASP A 69 -30.65 -2.36 7.73
C ASP A 69 -30.86 -3.87 7.76
N LYS A 70 -30.88 -4.55 6.60
CA LYS A 70 -30.91 -6.02 6.54
C LYS A 70 -29.63 -6.67 7.05
N GLN A 71 -28.47 -6.06 6.80
CA GLN A 71 -27.20 -6.54 7.35
C GLN A 71 -27.15 -6.36 8.87
N ILE A 72 -27.64 -5.24 9.40
CA ILE A 72 -27.79 -5.00 10.83
C ILE A 72 -28.76 -6.01 11.44
N GLU A 73 -29.91 -6.26 10.83
CA GLU A 73 -30.89 -7.24 11.31
C GLU A 73 -30.36 -8.68 11.25
N LEU A 74 -29.55 -9.02 10.24
CA LEU A 74 -28.83 -10.29 10.16
C LEU A 74 -27.76 -10.39 11.25
N PHE A 75 -27.01 -9.32 11.51
CA PHE A 75 -26.03 -9.23 12.59
C PHE A 75 -26.70 -9.36 13.96
N ASP A 76 -27.87 -8.75 14.16
CA ASP A 76 -28.64 -8.84 15.40
C ASP A 76 -29.21 -10.25 15.60
N LYS A 77 -29.71 -10.89 14.54
CA LYS A 77 -30.12 -12.31 14.58
C LYS A 77 -28.93 -13.24 14.84
N LEU A 78 -27.76 -12.94 14.29
CA LEU A 78 -26.53 -13.69 14.56
C LEU A 78 -26.05 -13.48 15.99
N ASN A 79 -26.06 -12.25 16.48
CA ASN A 79 -25.73 -11.90 17.87
C ASN A 79 -26.69 -12.54 18.86
N GLU A 80 -27.99 -12.57 18.55
CA GLU A 80 -28.97 -13.31 19.35
C GLU A 80 -28.68 -14.81 19.35
N LYS A 81 -28.35 -15.40 18.19
CA LYS A 81 -27.98 -16.81 18.09
C LYS A 81 -26.71 -17.09 18.89
N ILE A 82 -25.66 -16.28 18.76
CA ILE A 82 -24.40 -16.39 19.51
C ILE A 82 -24.65 -16.25 21.02
N ARG A 83 -25.46 -15.30 21.46
CA ARG A 83 -25.83 -15.14 22.88
C ARG A 83 -26.63 -16.33 23.42
N LYS A 84 -27.38 -17.02 22.57
CA LYS A 84 -28.13 -18.25 22.90
C LYS A 84 -27.25 -19.51 22.85
N VAL A 85 -26.06 -19.46 22.25
CA VAL A 85 -25.08 -20.54 22.34
C VAL A 85 -24.54 -20.56 23.77
N LYS A 86 -25.03 -21.51 24.57
CA LYS A 86 -24.37 -21.90 25.80
C LYS A 86 -23.07 -22.59 25.42
N ILE A 87 -21.97 -21.85 25.47
CA ILE A 87 -20.63 -22.45 25.49
C ILE A 87 -20.55 -23.18 26.82
N GLU A 88 -20.62 -24.51 26.80
CA GLU A 88 -20.34 -25.30 27.99
C GLU A 88 -18.96 -24.91 28.53
N PRO A 89 -18.79 -24.83 29.86
CA PRO A 89 -17.48 -24.48 30.42
C PRO A 89 -16.44 -25.44 29.85
N LEU A 90 -15.31 -24.89 29.40
CA LEU A 90 -14.18 -25.63 28.81
C LEU A 90 -13.63 -26.78 29.68
N GLY A 91 -14.18 -27.00 30.88
CA GLY A 91 -13.90 -28.14 31.75
C GLY A 91 -12.40 -28.40 31.88
N ASP A 92 -12.02 -29.66 31.76
CA ASP A 92 -10.63 -30.09 31.76
C ASP A 92 -9.85 -29.67 30.51
N ALA A 93 -10.51 -29.27 29.41
CA ALA A 93 -9.82 -28.83 28.20
C ALA A 93 -9.03 -27.53 28.42
N LYS A 94 -9.50 -26.63 29.30
CA LYS A 94 -8.72 -25.45 29.69
C LYS A 94 -7.42 -25.85 30.42
N ASN A 95 -7.53 -26.79 31.37
CA ASN A 95 -6.37 -27.31 32.10
C ASN A 95 -5.40 -28.05 31.18
N VAL A 96 -5.92 -28.80 30.20
CA VAL A 96 -5.10 -29.47 29.17
C VAL A 96 -4.40 -28.46 28.26
N LEU A 97 -5.07 -27.38 27.85
CA LEU A 97 -4.47 -26.32 27.05
C LEU A 97 -3.36 -25.57 27.80
N GLU A 98 -3.59 -25.25 29.08
CA GLU A 98 -2.57 -24.63 29.94
C GLU A 98 -1.37 -25.54 30.14
N LYS A 99 -1.59 -26.83 30.47
CA LYS A 99 -0.49 -27.81 30.56
C LYS A 99 0.25 -28.03 29.25
N ASN A 100 -0.44 -28.04 28.12
CA ASN A 100 0.21 -28.15 26.81
C ASN A 100 1.07 -26.92 26.50
N LYS A 101 0.64 -25.72 26.90
CA LYS A 101 1.45 -24.51 26.81
C LYS A 101 2.71 -24.61 27.67
N GLU A 102 2.58 -25.04 28.92
CA GLU A 102 3.72 -25.29 29.81
C GLU A 102 4.69 -26.34 29.22
N ILE A 103 4.18 -27.42 28.64
CA ILE A 103 5.01 -28.46 27.98
C ILE A 103 5.78 -27.87 26.79
N LEU A 104 5.17 -27.00 26.00
CA LEU A 104 5.84 -26.33 24.88
C LEU A 104 6.95 -25.38 25.37
N GLU A 105 6.69 -24.63 26.44
CA GLU A 105 7.69 -23.76 27.08
C GLU A 105 8.87 -24.59 27.62
N LEU A 106 8.59 -25.70 28.30
CA LEU A 106 9.60 -26.62 28.82
C LEU A 106 10.44 -27.26 27.70
N LYS A 107 9.83 -27.67 26.59
CA LYS A 107 10.56 -28.19 25.42
C LYS A 107 11.50 -27.14 24.83
N THR A 108 11.06 -25.89 24.79
CA THR A 108 11.87 -24.76 24.30
C THR A 108 13.06 -24.52 25.24
N ILE A 109 12.82 -24.51 26.55
CA ILE A 109 13.86 -24.37 27.58
C ILE A 109 14.87 -25.53 27.49
N GLN A 110 14.40 -26.77 27.34
CA GLN A 110 15.26 -27.93 27.20
C GLN A 110 16.17 -27.83 25.96
N LYS A 111 15.64 -27.34 24.83
CA LYS A 111 16.41 -27.11 23.61
C LYS A 111 17.50 -26.05 23.84
N ILE A 112 17.17 -24.94 24.50
CA ILE A 112 18.12 -23.88 24.85
C ILE A 112 19.24 -24.40 25.76
N PHE A 113 18.89 -25.12 26.84
CA PHE A 113 19.89 -25.69 27.76
C PHE A 113 20.81 -26.68 27.05
N ARG A 114 20.26 -27.53 26.19
CA ARG A 114 21.04 -28.48 25.41
C ARG A 114 22.08 -27.76 24.55
N TYR A 115 21.69 -26.73 23.80
CA TYR A 115 22.63 -25.97 22.99
C TYR A 115 23.63 -25.18 23.84
N ALA A 116 23.22 -24.64 24.99
CA ALA A 116 24.13 -23.95 25.91
C ALA A 116 25.18 -24.87 26.53
N ILE A 117 24.89 -26.16 26.69
CA ILE A 117 25.88 -27.17 27.15
C ILE A 117 26.77 -27.63 25.98
N GLU A 118 26.17 -27.89 24.81
CA GLU A 118 26.91 -28.39 23.65
C GLU A 118 27.87 -27.33 23.07
N ILE A 119 27.55 -26.04 23.17
CA ILE A 119 28.38 -24.94 22.64
C ILE A 119 29.74 -24.83 23.36
N GLU A 120 29.85 -25.26 24.62
CA GLU A 120 31.12 -25.29 25.34
C GLU A 120 32.06 -26.40 24.82
N ASN A 121 31.49 -27.48 24.28
CA ASN A 121 32.25 -28.62 23.78
C ASN A 121 32.61 -28.48 22.30
N ASP A 122 31.64 -28.11 21.45
CA ASP A 122 31.81 -27.97 20.00
C ASP A 122 30.97 -26.81 19.47
N PRO A 123 31.52 -25.57 19.49
CA PRO A 123 30.77 -24.40 19.12
C PRO A 123 30.39 -24.38 17.63
N GLU A 124 31.26 -24.88 16.74
CA GLU A 124 31.01 -24.84 15.29
C GLU A 124 29.83 -25.72 14.90
N LYS A 125 29.72 -26.92 15.50
CA LYS A 125 28.61 -27.85 15.23
C LYS A 125 27.26 -27.29 15.66
N VAL A 126 27.17 -26.68 16.84
CA VAL A 126 25.91 -26.09 17.32
C VAL A 126 25.52 -24.89 16.45
N LEU A 127 26.49 -24.02 16.14
CA LEU A 127 26.25 -22.86 15.29
C LEU A 127 25.87 -23.25 13.85
N SER A 128 26.46 -24.32 13.28
CA SER A 128 26.07 -24.80 11.94
C SER A 128 24.66 -25.38 11.94
N LEU A 129 24.29 -26.20 12.94
CA LEU A 129 22.95 -26.77 13.06
C LEU A 129 21.87 -25.68 13.17
N LEU A 130 22.13 -24.65 13.98
CA LEU A 130 21.22 -23.51 14.11
C LEU A 130 21.16 -22.68 12.82
N LEU A 131 22.29 -22.50 12.13
CA LEU A 131 22.37 -21.78 10.86
C LEU A 131 21.65 -22.53 9.75
N GLU A 132 21.58 -23.86 9.75
CA GLU A 132 20.90 -24.67 8.73
C GLU A 132 19.40 -24.81 9.00
N SER A 133 18.93 -24.58 10.23
CA SER A 133 17.51 -24.71 10.60
C SER A 133 16.61 -23.82 9.74
N GLU A 134 15.44 -24.32 9.38
CA GLU A 134 14.36 -23.55 8.73
C GLU A 134 13.41 -22.89 9.74
N MET A 135 13.57 -23.19 11.04
CA MET A 135 12.69 -22.67 12.08
C MET A 135 13.11 -21.26 12.50
N ARG A 136 12.12 -20.36 12.62
CA ARG A 136 12.34 -18.97 13.00
C ARG A 136 13.01 -18.83 14.37
N GLU A 137 12.53 -19.60 15.34
CA GLU A 137 12.97 -19.54 16.73
C GLU A 137 14.47 -19.86 16.85
N ASP A 138 14.98 -20.70 15.95
CA ASP A 138 16.39 -21.09 15.93
C ASP A 138 17.29 -19.95 15.44
N TRP A 139 16.80 -19.09 14.53
CA TRP A 139 17.56 -17.91 14.10
C TRP A 139 17.58 -16.83 15.18
N GLU A 140 16.45 -16.56 15.84
CA GLU A 140 16.39 -15.62 16.95
C GLU A 140 17.30 -16.09 18.10
N PHE A 141 17.28 -17.39 18.40
CA PHE A 141 18.19 -17.98 19.38
C PHE A 141 19.66 -17.86 18.97
N LEU A 142 19.99 -18.17 17.71
CA LEU A 142 21.35 -18.07 17.17
C LEU A 142 21.89 -16.64 17.25
N CYS A 143 21.10 -15.66 16.85
CA CYS A 143 21.46 -14.24 16.96
C CYS A 143 21.72 -13.82 18.42
N ASN A 144 20.85 -14.22 19.34
CA ASN A 144 21.05 -13.96 20.78
C ASN A 144 22.32 -14.63 21.32
N LEU A 145 22.55 -15.89 20.95
CA LEU A 145 23.73 -16.64 21.36
C LEU A 145 25.01 -15.95 20.89
N ILE A 146 25.07 -15.58 19.61
CA ILE A 146 26.20 -14.86 19.02
C ILE A 146 26.40 -13.52 19.74
N TYR A 147 25.34 -12.75 19.97
CA TYR A 147 25.42 -11.47 20.67
C TYR A 147 26.03 -11.62 22.07
N VAL A 148 25.49 -12.54 22.88
CA VAL A 148 25.95 -12.76 24.25
C VAL A 148 27.41 -13.20 24.28
N TYR A 149 27.81 -14.13 23.41
CA TYR A 149 29.19 -14.59 23.34
C TYR A 149 30.16 -13.50 22.87
N LEU A 150 29.79 -12.67 21.90
CA LEU A 150 30.65 -11.58 21.43
C LEU A 150 30.78 -10.44 22.45
N LYS A 151 29.72 -10.18 23.23
CA LYS A 151 29.67 -9.08 24.20
C LYS A 151 30.24 -9.44 25.57
N PHE A 152 30.01 -10.67 26.04
CA PHE A 152 30.33 -11.10 27.41
C PHE A 152 31.24 -12.34 27.49
N GLY A 153 31.48 -13.03 26.37
CA GLY A 153 32.27 -14.25 26.34
C GLY A 153 33.78 -14.03 26.53
N LYS A 154 34.47 -15.09 26.95
CA LYS A 154 35.94 -15.13 26.97
C LYS A 154 36.48 -15.23 25.53
N ASN A 155 37.66 -14.66 25.27
CA ASN A 155 38.19 -14.46 23.91
C ASN A 155 38.45 -15.75 23.10
N ASP A 156 38.47 -16.92 23.72
CA ASP A 156 38.98 -18.16 23.13
C ASP A 156 38.18 -18.62 21.89
N ASN A 157 36.89 -18.28 21.79
CA ASN A 157 36.02 -18.64 20.65
C ASN A 157 35.56 -17.45 19.80
N LYS A 158 36.08 -16.24 20.04
CA LYS A 158 35.55 -15.00 19.46
C LYS A 158 35.55 -14.98 17.93
N THR A 159 36.59 -15.56 17.32
CA THR A 159 36.73 -15.66 15.85
C THR A 159 35.63 -16.52 15.22
N ILE A 160 35.27 -17.65 15.85
CA ILE A 160 34.21 -18.54 15.38
C ILE A 160 32.87 -17.79 15.39
N PHE A 161 32.52 -17.16 16.51
CA PHE A 161 31.27 -16.40 16.63
C PHE A 161 31.20 -15.20 15.68
N LEU A 162 32.32 -14.52 15.40
CA LEU A 162 32.37 -13.46 14.37
C LEU A 162 32.11 -14.01 12.97
N ASN A 163 32.69 -15.16 12.62
CA ASN A 163 32.43 -15.81 11.33
C ASN A 163 30.95 -16.17 11.17
N TYR A 164 30.36 -16.80 12.20
CA TYR A 164 28.93 -17.14 12.17
C TYR A 164 28.02 -15.91 12.23
N SER A 165 28.41 -14.82 12.88
CA SER A 165 27.68 -13.55 12.83
C SER A 165 27.51 -13.07 11.38
N LYS A 166 28.56 -13.19 10.55
CA LYS A 166 28.50 -12.84 9.14
C LYS A 166 27.64 -13.84 8.34
N LYS A 167 27.82 -15.14 8.57
CA LYS A 167 27.01 -16.18 7.89
C LYS A 167 25.51 -16.04 8.15
N VAL A 168 25.14 -15.73 9.39
CA VAL A 168 23.74 -15.50 9.78
C VAL A 168 23.18 -14.25 9.12
N GLU A 169 23.96 -13.17 9.06
CA GLU A 169 23.61 -11.95 8.34
C GLU A 169 23.33 -12.24 6.87
N ASP A 170 24.24 -12.93 6.17
CA ASP A 170 24.06 -13.30 4.77
C ASP A 170 22.82 -14.17 4.55
N LYS A 171 22.59 -15.16 5.44
CA LYS A 171 21.40 -16.03 5.37
C LYS A 171 20.12 -15.23 5.55
N LEU A 172 20.03 -14.37 6.57
CA LEU A 172 18.81 -13.62 6.87
C LEU A 172 18.53 -12.55 5.82
N VAL A 173 19.56 -11.95 5.21
CA VAL A 173 19.41 -11.04 4.07
C VAL A 173 18.84 -11.78 2.86
N ASN A 174 19.35 -12.97 2.54
CA ASN A 174 18.83 -13.77 1.41
C ASN A 174 17.39 -14.23 1.67
N LEU A 175 17.11 -14.74 2.87
CA LEU A 175 15.76 -15.09 3.28
C LEU A 175 14.81 -13.90 3.19
N PHE A 176 15.24 -12.71 3.61
CA PHE A 176 14.44 -11.49 3.51
C PHE A 176 14.08 -11.19 2.06
N LYS A 177 15.04 -11.31 1.13
CA LYS A 177 14.81 -11.07 -0.30
C LYS A 177 13.81 -12.06 -0.88
N GLU A 178 14.05 -13.35 -0.68
CA GLU A 178 13.15 -14.41 -1.15
C GLU A 178 11.74 -14.27 -0.55
N SER A 179 11.65 -13.94 0.74
CA SER A 179 10.37 -13.73 1.42
C SER A 179 9.63 -12.53 0.85
N TYR A 180 10.35 -11.45 0.53
CA TYR A 180 9.77 -10.25 -0.05
C TYR A 180 9.21 -10.51 -1.45
N GLU A 181 10.00 -11.18 -2.31
CA GLU A 181 9.59 -11.56 -3.67
C GLU A 181 8.39 -12.51 -3.68
N ASN A 182 8.27 -13.36 -2.66
CA ASN A 182 7.13 -14.28 -2.48
C ASN A 182 5.97 -13.69 -1.64
N GLU A 183 5.98 -12.38 -1.35
CA GLU A 183 4.97 -11.67 -0.55
C GLU A 183 4.77 -12.22 0.89
N LYS A 184 5.75 -12.94 1.43
CA LYS A 184 5.77 -13.48 2.79
C LYS A 184 6.29 -12.44 3.80
N TYR A 185 5.60 -11.31 3.93
CA TYR A 185 6.05 -10.18 4.74
C TYR A 185 6.23 -10.48 6.24
N SER A 186 5.55 -11.49 6.78
CA SER A 186 5.76 -11.96 8.16
C SER A 186 7.14 -12.58 8.37
N GLN A 187 7.69 -13.25 7.35
CA GLN A 187 9.06 -13.78 7.38
C GLN A 187 10.08 -12.66 7.26
N CYS A 188 9.84 -11.63 6.44
CA CYS A 188 10.66 -10.41 6.41
C CYS A 188 10.78 -9.75 7.80
N LYS A 189 9.65 -9.61 8.50
CA LYS A 189 9.60 -9.06 9.86
C LYS A 189 10.38 -9.92 10.86
N SER A 190 10.34 -11.24 10.68
CA SER A 190 11.04 -12.19 11.54
C SER A 190 12.56 -12.10 11.35
N ALA A 191 13.02 -12.01 10.09
CA ALA A 191 14.43 -11.80 9.77
C ALA A 191 14.94 -10.45 10.33
N PHE A 192 14.12 -9.40 10.25
CA PHE A 192 14.44 -8.10 10.85
C PHE A 192 14.65 -8.18 12.36
N LYS A 193 13.70 -8.76 13.09
CA LYS A 193 13.80 -8.93 14.55
C LYS A 193 15.02 -9.77 14.95
N ALA A 194 15.34 -10.81 14.19
CA ALA A 194 16.53 -11.62 14.47
C ALA A 194 17.82 -10.81 14.29
N LEU A 195 17.93 -9.96 13.27
CA LEU A 195 19.11 -9.11 13.07
C LEU A 195 19.18 -7.90 14.01
N GLU A 196 18.04 -7.40 14.48
CA GLU A 196 17.96 -6.33 15.48
C GLU A 196 18.70 -6.71 16.77
N VAL A 197 18.61 -7.98 17.18
CA VAL A 197 19.36 -8.53 18.32
C VAL A 197 20.88 -8.42 18.13
N LEU A 198 21.36 -8.50 16.88
CA LEU A 198 22.78 -8.38 16.55
C LEU A 198 23.22 -6.94 16.23
N GLU A 199 22.32 -5.96 16.33
CA GLU A 199 22.57 -4.55 15.96
C GLU A 199 23.00 -4.40 14.48
N LYS A 200 22.46 -5.27 13.60
CA LYS A 200 22.80 -5.38 12.16
C LYS A 200 21.60 -5.21 11.23
N GLU A 201 20.47 -4.79 11.78
CA GLU A 201 19.19 -4.68 11.07
C GLU A 201 19.19 -3.66 9.92
N LYS A 202 20.07 -2.65 9.98
CA LYS A 202 20.17 -1.59 8.97
C LYS A 202 20.48 -2.10 7.55
N VAL A 203 21.15 -3.25 7.42
CA VAL A 203 21.41 -3.88 6.11
C VAL A 203 20.10 -4.25 5.41
N LEU A 204 19.06 -4.59 6.17
CA LEU A 204 17.74 -4.90 5.60
C LEU A 204 17.00 -3.65 5.13
N PHE A 205 17.29 -2.47 5.70
CA PHE A 205 16.71 -1.22 5.19
C PHE A 205 17.18 -0.95 3.77
N GLU A 206 18.48 -1.08 3.52
CA GLU A 206 19.04 -0.91 2.17
C GLU A 206 18.46 -1.96 1.22
N THR A 207 18.48 -3.23 1.63
CA THR A 207 17.94 -4.33 0.85
C THR A 207 16.47 -4.10 0.47
N PHE A 208 15.66 -3.62 1.40
CA PHE A 208 14.25 -3.32 1.16
C PHE A 208 14.03 -2.19 0.16
N LEU A 209 14.80 -1.09 0.27
CA LEU A 209 14.66 0.04 -0.64
C LEU A 209 15.04 -0.33 -2.08
N TYR A 210 16.03 -1.21 -2.28
CA TYR A 210 16.46 -1.64 -3.63
C TYR A 210 15.37 -2.39 -4.43
N PHE A 211 14.30 -2.89 -3.79
CA PHE A 211 13.16 -3.45 -4.51
C PHE A 211 12.34 -2.40 -5.28
N TYR A 212 12.48 -1.11 -4.95
CA TYR A 212 11.70 -0.04 -5.57
C TYR A 212 12.46 0.64 -6.71
N SER A 213 11.74 0.99 -7.79
CA SER A 213 12.30 1.60 -9.00
C SER A 213 13.22 2.81 -8.75
N PRO A 214 12.93 3.72 -7.78
CA PRO A 214 13.77 4.89 -7.56
C PRO A 214 15.20 4.57 -7.10
N PHE A 215 15.42 3.36 -6.56
CA PHE A 215 16.73 2.95 -6.03
C PHE A 215 17.50 2.05 -6.99
N ASN A 216 16.90 1.62 -8.10
CA ASN A 216 17.54 0.73 -9.08
C ASN A 216 17.56 1.26 -10.52
N LYS A 217 16.94 2.42 -10.79
CA LYS A 217 16.95 3.07 -12.11
C LYS A 217 17.56 4.47 -12.06
N PRO A 218 18.21 4.92 -13.15
CA PRO A 218 18.71 6.27 -13.25
C PRO A 218 17.55 7.28 -13.26
N VAL A 219 17.76 8.39 -12.56
CA VAL A 219 16.83 9.53 -12.55
C VAL A 219 16.79 10.15 -13.94
N ASN A 220 15.60 10.19 -14.56
CA ASN A 220 15.40 10.81 -15.86
C ASN A 220 14.41 11.97 -15.75
N VAL A 221 14.96 13.16 -15.52
CA VAL A 221 14.19 14.40 -15.40
C VAL A 221 14.84 15.43 -16.31
N ILE A 222 14.04 16.02 -17.19
CA ILE A 222 14.52 16.91 -18.26
C ILE A 222 13.93 18.30 -18.02
N GLY A 223 14.80 19.30 -17.84
CA GLY A 223 14.42 20.71 -17.85
C GLY A 223 13.93 21.15 -19.24
N TYR A 224 12.97 22.06 -19.30
CA TYR A 224 12.51 22.64 -20.55
C TYR A 224 13.60 23.53 -21.17
N HIS A 225 14.19 23.06 -22.27
CA HIS A 225 14.99 23.89 -23.17
C HIS A 225 14.09 24.52 -24.22
N THR A 226 13.38 25.61 -23.88
CA THR A 226 12.62 26.37 -24.88
C THR A 226 13.41 27.62 -25.27
N ASN A 227 13.58 27.92 -26.55
CA ASN A 227 14.19 29.18 -27.00
C ASN A 227 13.24 30.40 -26.88
N LYS A 228 12.07 30.21 -26.25
CA LYS A 228 11.02 31.21 -26.07
C LYS A 228 10.45 31.11 -24.65
N ILE A 229 10.36 32.26 -23.97
CA ILE A 229 9.74 32.41 -22.65
C ILE A 229 8.33 32.94 -22.87
N TYR A 230 7.33 32.11 -22.61
CA TYR A 230 5.92 32.53 -22.65
C TYR A 230 5.51 33.01 -21.26
N LEU A 231 5.39 34.33 -21.08
CA LEU A 231 5.04 34.95 -19.79
C LEU A 231 3.60 34.66 -19.34
N ASP A 232 2.73 34.29 -20.28
CA ASP A 232 1.26 34.25 -20.09
C ASP A 232 0.67 32.83 -20.04
N LYS A 233 1.52 31.80 -20.16
CA LYS A 233 1.11 30.41 -20.00
C LYS A 233 1.82 29.81 -18.82
N THR A 234 1.09 29.57 -17.74
CA THR A 234 1.44 28.53 -16.77
C THR A 234 1.73 27.27 -17.57
N ILE A 235 3.01 26.87 -17.63
CA ILE A 235 3.42 25.66 -18.34
C ILE A 235 2.54 24.52 -17.82
N ASN A 236 1.80 23.88 -18.73
CA ASN A 236 0.78 22.89 -18.39
C ASN A 236 1.43 21.78 -17.55
N PRO A 237 1.06 21.62 -16.26
CA PRO A 237 1.75 20.71 -15.34
C PRO A 237 1.74 19.25 -15.79
N GLU A 238 0.79 18.85 -16.65
CA GLU A 238 0.67 17.48 -17.14
C GLU A 238 1.78 17.04 -18.13
N ASN A 239 2.45 17.99 -18.80
CA ASN A 239 3.58 17.68 -19.71
C ASN A 239 4.96 17.82 -19.03
N ASN A 240 5.02 18.10 -17.72
CA ASN A 240 6.27 18.29 -17.01
C ASN A 240 6.86 16.94 -16.56
N SER A 241 8.09 16.64 -17.02
CA SER A 241 8.89 15.48 -16.58
C SER A 241 9.08 15.46 -15.06
N PHE A 242 9.12 16.64 -14.43
CA PHE A 242 9.21 16.78 -12.98
C PHE A 242 7.91 16.43 -12.26
N HIS A 243 6.74 16.70 -12.88
CA HIS A 243 5.44 16.37 -12.29
C HIS A 243 5.21 14.85 -12.27
N SER A 244 5.54 14.17 -13.36
CA SER A 244 5.49 12.71 -13.44
C SER A 244 6.48 12.05 -12.47
N PHE A 245 7.70 12.59 -12.36
CA PHE A 245 8.67 12.21 -11.33
C PHE A 245 8.09 12.33 -9.92
N PHE A 246 7.49 13.47 -9.56
CA PHE A 246 6.91 13.66 -8.22
C PHE A 246 5.76 12.70 -7.90
N LYS A 247 4.93 12.35 -8.90
CA LYS A 247 3.89 11.32 -8.73
C LYS A 247 4.50 9.97 -8.41
N GLU A 248 5.53 9.54 -9.17
CA GLU A 248 6.24 8.29 -8.90
C GLU A 248 6.84 8.29 -7.48
N VAL A 249 7.51 9.37 -7.09
CA VAL A 249 8.08 9.54 -5.75
C VAL A 249 7.02 9.40 -4.66
N SER A 250 5.87 10.06 -4.82
CA SER A 250 4.77 10.01 -3.87
C SER A 250 4.20 8.59 -3.73
N GLU A 251 3.95 7.91 -4.85
CA GLU A 251 3.44 6.54 -4.86
C GLU A 251 4.42 5.56 -4.20
N VAL A 252 5.71 5.65 -4.53
CA VAL A 252 6.74 4.81 -3.95
C VAL A 252 6.90 5.09 -2.46
N THR A 253 6.91 6.36 -2.04
CA THR A 253 7.03 6.72 -0.62
C THR A 253 5.84 6.21 0.18
N ASN A 254 4.63 6.24 -0.37
CA ASN A 254 3.43 5.68 0.29
C ASN A 254 3.50 4.15 0.43
N LYS A 255 4.00 3.44 -0.59
CA LYS A 255 4.24 1.99 -0.53
C LYS A 255 5.32 1.62 0.49
N ILE A 256 6.45 2.33 0.46
CA ILE A 256 7.55 2.17 1.41
C ILE A 256 7.07 2.44 2.84
N GLY A 257 6.30 3.51 3.04
CA GLY A 257 5.77 3.86 4.35
C GLY A 257 4.82 2.80 4.89
N SER A 258 3.81 2.39 4.12
CA SER A 258 2.84 1.38 4.55
C SER A 258 3.50 0.01 4.82
N LEU A 259 4.21 -0.54 3.84
CA LEU A 259 4.78 -1.88 3.92
C LEU A 259 6.02 -1.91 4.84
N GLY A 260 6.84 -0.86 4.81
CA GLY A 260 7.98 -0.71 5.70
C GLY A 260 7.57 -0.61 7.16
N THR A 261 6.49 0.12 7.49
CA THR A 261 5.96 0.16 8.87
C THR A 261 5.45 -1.21 9.32
N PHE A 262 4.89 -2.02 8.42
CA PHE A 262 4.47 -3.38 8.75
C PHE A 262 5.67 -4.29 9.11
N ILE A 263 6.72 -4.26 8.28
CA ILE A 263 7.91 -5.12 8.39
C ILE A 263 8.83 -4.66 9.53
N PHE A 264 9.17 -3.37 9.56
CA PHE A 264 10.15 -2.77 10.48
C PHE A 264 9.52 -2.13 11.73
N GLY A 265 8.20 -2.14 11.83
CA GLY A 265 7.46 -1.47 12.90
C GLY A 265 7.40 0.05 12.73
N THR A 266 6.92 0.77 13.75
CA THR A 266 6.94 2.24 13.82
C THR A 266 8.32 2.79 14.18
N SER A 267 9.39 2.14 13.74
CA SER A 267 10.75 2.61 13.99
C SER A 267 10.95 3.90 13.19
N GLY A 268 10.99 5.03 13.91
CA GLY A 268 11.33 6.32 13.32
C GLY A 268 12.65 6.26 12.54
N ASP A 269 13.55 5.36 12.94
CA ASP A 269 14.83 5.11 12.29
C ASP A 269 14.69 4.63 10.84
N PHE A 270 13.79 3.68 10.55
CA PHE A 270 13.57 3.24 9.17
C PHE A 270 13.00 4.37 8.30
N LEU A 271 12.00 5.09 8.81
CA LEU A 271 11.39 6.19 8.07
C LEU A 271 12.39 7.31 7.81
N ASN A 272 13.19 7.69 8.81
CA ASN A 272 14.25 8.68 8.66
C ASN A 272 15.31 8.21 7.64
N PHE A 273 15.69 6.93 7.69
CA PHE A 273 16.62 6.34 6.74
C PHE A 273 16.06 6.36 5.31
N ALA A 274 14.82 5.91 5.13
CA ALA A 274 14.15 5.86 3.83
C ALA A 274 13.96 7.26 3.24
N VAL A 275 13.48 8.23 4.03
CA VAL A 275 13.33 9.62 3.61
C VAL A 275 14.69 10.23 3.26
N GLY A 276 15.70 10.02 4.09
CA GLY A 276 17.05 10.51 3.84
C GLY A 276 17.65 9.95 2.54
N LYS A 277 17.52 8.65 2.29
CA LYS A 277 17.96 8.01 1.03
C LYS A 277 17.14 8.50 -0.16
N MET A 278 15.81 8.58 -0.04
CA MET A 278 14.95 9.07 -1.11
C MET A 278 15.30 10.50 -1.52
N TYR A 279 15.56 11.36 -0.54
CA TYR A 279 15.99 12.73 -0.79
C TYR A 279 17.37 12.78 -1.44
N ASN A 280 18.38 12.18 -0.80
CA ASN A 280 19.78 12.32 -1.22
C ASN A 280 20.09 11.62 -2.55
N VAL A 281 19.47 10.46 -2.82
CA VAL A 281 19.80 9.65 -4.00
C VAL A 281 18.91 10.01 -5.18
N TYR A 282 17.63 10.30 -4.94
CA TYR A 282 16.64 10.42 -6.01
C TYR A 282 16.19 11.88 -6.22
N ILE A 283 15.68 12.54 -5.18
CA ILE A 283 15.12 13.90 -5.30
C ILE A 283 16.22 14.94 -5.57
N ALA A 284 17.33 14.90 -4.83
CA ALA A 284 18.45 15.82 -5.01
C ALA A 284 19.01 15.72 -6.43
N ARG A 285 19.21 14.49 -6.93
CA ARG A 285 19.69 14.26 -8.29
C ARG A 285 18.70 14.74 -9.35
N ALA A 286 17.39 14.54 -9.13
CA ALA A 286 16.36 15.07 -10.02
C ALA A 286 16.33 16.61 -10.05
N LEU A 287 16.51 17.25 -8.89
CA LEU A 287 16.59 18.70 -8.78
C LEU A 287 17.82 19.25 -9.50
N GLU A 288 18.99 18.61 -9.32
CA GLU A 288 20.20 18.95 -10.07
C GLU A 288 19.96 18.91 -11.57
N LEU A 289 19.48 17.79 -12.10
CA LEU A 289 19.24 17.60 -13.54
C LEU A 289 18.20 18.58 -14.09
N TYR A 290 17.13 18.85 -13.32
CA TYR A 290 16.07 19.75 -13.75
C TYR A 290 16.49 21.23 -13.72
N LEU A 291 17.41 21.60 -12.82
CA LEU A 291 17.91 22.96 -12.65
C LEU A 291 19.25 23.21 -13.34
N GLU A 292 19.82 22.21 -14.02
CA GLU A 292 21.06 22.30 -14.80
C GLU A 292 20.85 23.14 -16.08
N LEU A 293 20.60 24.44 -15.89
CA LEU A 293 20.26 25.38 -16.94
C LEU A 293 21.31 26.49 -16.97
N LYS A 294 21.97 26.64 -18.13
CA LYS A 294 23.01 27.66 -18.34
C LYS A 294 22.49 29.09 -18.31
N ILE A 295 21.17 29.30 -18.42
CA ILE A 295 20.54 30.62 -18.54
C ILE A 295 19.72 30.91 -17.28
N GLN A 296 20.06 32.00 -16.58
CA GLN A 296 19.50 32.40 -15.29
C GLN A 296 17.96 32.56 -15.29
N THR A 297 17.38 33.10 -16.36
CA THR A 297 15.93 33.30 -16.45
C THR A 297 15.16 31.96 -16.49
N TYR A 298 15.70 30.95 -17.18
CA TYR A 298 15.09 29.62 -17.21
C TYR A 298 15.25 28.92 -15.87
N PHE A 299 16.39 29.10 -15.19
CA PHE A 299 16.58 28.61 -13.83
C PHE A 299 15.50 29.16 -12.88
N LEU A 300 15.28 30.48 -12.86
CA LEU A 300 14.28 31.11 -12.00
C LEU A 300 12.85 30.63 -12.32
N LEU A 301 12.55 30.42 -13.61
CA LEU A 301 11.24 29.94 -14.04
C LEU A 301 11.02 28.47 -13.62
N HIS A 302 12.04 27.61 -13.75
CA HIS A 302 11.99 26.22 -13.28
C HIS A 302 11.88 26.16 -11.76
N LEU A 303 12.62 27.00 -11.03
CA LEU A 303 12.54 27.10 -9.57
C LEU A 303 11.14 27.52 -9.10
N LYS A 304 10.54 28.52 -9.76
CA LYS A 304 9.16 28.93 -9.47
C LYS A 304 8.17 27.78 -9.69
N MET A 305 8.33 27.01 -10.77
CA MET A 305 7.48 25.86 -11.05
C MET A 305 7.64 24.74 -10.01
N LEU A 306 8.87 24.46 -9.57
CA LEU A 306 9.16 23.50 -8.51
C LEU A 306 8.42 23.88 -7.22
N LEU A 307 8.56 25.14 -6.79
CA LEU A 307 7.91 25.66 -5.59
C LEU A 307 6.38 25.55 -5.69
N GLN A 308 5.79 25.86 -6.84
CA GLN A 308 4.35 25.71 -7.05
C GLN A 308 3.89 24.24 -6.95
N HIS A 309 4.68 23.30 -7.48
CA HIS A 309 4.38 21.87 -7.39
C HIS A 309 4.46 21.36 -5.95
N PHE A 310 5.51 21.73 -5.21
CA PHE A 310 5.65 21.40 -3.79
C PHE A 310 4.49 21.94 -2.95
N LEU A 311 4.09 23.20 -3.17
CA LEU A 311 2.99 23.83 -2.43
C LEU A 311 1.62 23.19 -2.74
N LEU A 312 1.40 22.71 -3.97
CA LEU A 312 0.19 21.98 -4.35
C LEU A 312 0.08 20.62 -3.65
N LEU A 313 1.22 19.95 -3.43
CA LEU A 313 1.28 18.65 -2.76
C LEU A 313 1.10 18.77 -1.25
N MET A 314 1.65 19.80 -0.61
CA MET A 314 1.49 20.06 0.84
C MET A 314 0.05 20.42 1.26
N LYS A 315 -0.83 20.73 0.30
CA LYS A 315 -2.25 21.06 0.57
C LYS A 315 -3.18 19.85 0.54
N LYS A 316 -2.69 18.65 0.19
CA LYS A 316 -3.43 17.38 0.20
C LYS A 316 -2.97 16.53 1.37
#